data_AF-A0A966WNB6-F1
#
_entry.id   AF-A0A966WNB6-F1
#
_cell.length_a   1.000
_cell.length_b   1.000
_cell.length_c   1.000
_cell.angle_alpha   90.00
_cell.angle_beta   90.00
_cell.angle_gamma   90.00
#
_symmetry.space_group_name_H-M   'P 1'
#
loop_
_entity.id
_entity.type
_entity.pdbx_description
1 polymer ?
#
loop_
_entity_poly.entity_id
_entity_poly.type
_entity_poly.pdbx_seq_one_letter_code
_entity_poly.pdbx_strand_id
1 'polypeptide(L)'
;TINSLDLNGTISRGAGTSSLTVTTISDIGGNITTSGTQTYTGAATVSANVTLTTTDSNVLFSSTINGSGGDETFAISSGSGTVTFSNTIGATTAINTLTVTSTGGIYVANNITTDDALSDGLYYILFNGSSYFGDNLTYFNGTPNSSGAWPYSTINVQDNSQIITGDAEYFNYRWSGYFTPNQTGTWYFRTTSDDSSLVYIGSAGTSVSSYLSTLQASSSITGKSTLVVNNSGLHGDATQSGSISLTAGSVYPFVSYFGENTGGATMVFYYSYGSASYNQTDVSSSSGLFTNDQVSGSSSAGTITFNGPVTLTGSSTMTGNTQFASTLAGGSNALTVTGNLDLDGAATGLASTSVSGTSNLGASVTTTGTQTYTGAVTLSADTTLTTTDS
;
A
#
# COMPACT_ATOMS: atom_id res chain seq x y z
N THR A 1 1.72 -3.98 36.57
CA THR A 1 1.07 -5.04 35.76
C THR A 1 -0.43 -4.90 35.86
N ILE A 2 -1.13 -4.98 34.74
CA ILE A 2 -2.60 -5.02 34.62
C ILE A 2 -2.98 -6.17 33.68
N ASN A 3 -4.19 -6.71 33.83
CA ASN A 3 -4.62 -7.85 33.03
C ASN A 3 -4.89 -7.47 31.57
N SER A 4 -5.76 -6.47 31.37
CA SER A 4 -6.12 -5.91 30.08
C SER A 4 -6.02 -4.39 30.15
N LEU A 5 -5.85 -3.76 29.00
CA LEU A 5 -5.88 -2.31 28.84
C LEU A 5 -7.00 -1.96 27.87
N ASP A 6 -7.82 -1.00 28.26
CA ASP A 6 -8.76 -0.27 27.40
C ASP A 6 -8.55 1.20 27.72
N LEU A 7 -7.89 1.91 26.81
CA LEU A 7 -7.40 3.26 27.06
C LEU A 7 -7.85 4.21 25.96
N ASN A 8 -8.76 5.11 26.28
CA ASN A 8 -9.12 6.26 25.45
C ASN A 8 -8.51 7.59 25.94
N GLY A 9 -7.79 7.55 27.06
CA GLY A 9 -7.14 8.69 27.71
C GLY A 9 -5.62 8.62 27.64
N THR A 10 -4.92 9.51 28.35
CA THR A 10 -3.45 9.49 28.41
C THR A 10 -2.95 8.90 29.72
N ILE A 11 -1.96 8.02 29.66
CA ILE A 11 -1.14 7.64 30.82
C ILE A 11 0.13 8.47 30.77
N SER A 12 0.39 9.29 31.81
CA SER A 12 1.65 10.05 31.91
C SER A 12 2.31 9.81 33.26
N ARG A 13 3.32 8.93 33.28
CA ARG A 13 4.11 8.55 34.47
C ARG A 13 5.60 8.58 34.17
N GLY A 14 6.11 9.77 33.83
CA GLY A 14 7.53 9.99 33.48
C GLY A 14 8.50 10.17 34.67
N ALA A 15 8.01 10.22 35.91
CA ALA A 15 8.86 10.35 37.11
C ALA A 15 9.03 9.00 37.85
N GLY A 16 10.16 8.85 38.55
CA GLY A 16 10.49 7.64 39.31
C GLY A 16 10.70 6.42 38.41
N THR A 17 10.57 5.20 38.94
CA THR A 17 10.49 3.97 38.12
C THR A 17 9.03 3.62 37.87
N SER A 18 8.61 3.67 36.62
CA SER A 18 7.21 3.44 36.24
C SER A 18 7.16 2.49 35.05
N SER A 19 7.03 1.18 35.28
CA SER A 19 6.82 0.20 34.20
C SER A 19 5.34 -0.12 34.01
N LEU A 20 4.95 -0.40 32.75
CA LEU A 20 3.65 -0.91 32.38
C LEU A 20 3.79 -2.33 31.82
N THR A 21 2.97 -3.25 32.30
CA THR A 21 2.86 -4.59 31.74
C THR A 21 1.39 -4.93 31.61
N VAL A 22 0.94 -5.23 30.40
CA VAL A 22 -0.41 -5.69 30.08
C VAL A 22 -0.32 -7.15 29.65
N THR A 23 -1.00 -8.05 30.37
CA THR A 23 -0.78 -9.50 30.24
C THR A 23 -1.67 -10.19 29.20
N THR A 24 -2.75 -9.54 28.78
CA THR A 24 -3.69 -10.06 27.78
C THR A 24 -3.89 -9.03 26.66
N ILE A 25 -5.14 -8.70 26.33
CA ILE A 25 -5.46 -7.76 25.26
C ILE A 25 -5.20 -6.31 25.67
N SER A 26 -4.79 -5.50 24.71
CA SER A 26 -4.63 -4.05 24.86
C SER A 26 -5.40 -3.33 23.76
N ASP A 27 -6.38 -2.53 24.11
CA ASP A 27 -6.90 -1.47 23.26
C ASP A 27 -6.19 -0.17 23.67
N ILE A 28 -5.34 0.33 22.78
CA ILE A 28 -4.52 1.52 22.97
C ILE A 28 -5.08 2.61 22.06
N GLY A 29 -5.97 3.42 22.60
CA GLY A 29 -6.56 4.60 21.96
C GLY A 29 -6.00 5.92 22.52
N GLY A 30 -4.93 5.88 23.31
CA GLY A 30 -4.31 7.09 23.83
C GLY A 30 -2.84 6.94 24.21
N ASN A 31 -2.18 8.09 24.37
CA ASN A 31 -0.73 8.18 24.57
C ASN A 31 -0.31 7.58 25.92
N ILE A 32 0.85 6.92 25.94
CA ILE A 32 1.40 6.31 27.14
C ILE A 32 2.86 6.72 27.31
N THR A 33 3.12 7.53 28.34
CA THR A 33 4.48 7.87 28.79
C THR A 33 4.80 7.16 30.09
N THR A 34 5.89 6.41 30.10
CA THR A 34 6.47 5.75 31.27
C THR A 34 7.93 6.14 31.41
N SER A 35 8.50 6.07 32.62
CA SER A 35 9.96 6.14 32.78
C SER A 35 10.64 4.77 32.67
N GLY A 36 9.90 3.70 32.94
CA GLY A 36 10.36 2.32 32.82
C GLY A 36 9.82 1.63 31.57
N THR A 37 10.00 0.31 31.54
CA THR A 37 9.59 -0.56 30.43
C THR A 37 8.09 -0.54 30.17
N GLN A 38 7.71 -0.71 28.90
CA GLN A 38 6.34 -1.03 28.50
C GLN A 38 6.32 -2.43 27.88
N THR A 39 5.41 -3.29 28.32
CA THR A 39 5.31 -4.67 27.86
C THR A 39 3.86 -5.01 27.61
N TYR A 40 3.56 -5.45 26.39
CA TYR A 40 2.24 -5.86 25.93
C TYR A 40 2.35 -7.30 25.43
N THR A 41 1.84 -8.26 26.23
CA THR A 41 2.08 -9.68 25.94
C THR A 41 1.00 -10.32 25.07
N GLY A 42 -0.25 -9.85 25.14
CA GLY A 42 -1.32 -10.28 24.23
C GLY A 42 -1.51 -9.31 23.06
N ALA A 43 -2.50 -9.61 22.22
CA ALA A 43 -2.80 -8.83 21.03
C ALA A 43 -3.15 -7.38 21.38
N ALA A 44 -2.63 -6.45 20.58
CA ALA A 44 -2.89 -5.03 20.71
C ALA A 44 -3.70 -4.49 19.53
N THR A 45 -4.65 -3.61 19.82
CA THR A 45 -5.34 -2.77 18.84
C THR A 45 -4.94 -1.33 19.10
N VAL A 46 -4.50 -0.63 18.06
CA VAL A 46 -4.32 0.83 18.05
C VAL A 46 -5.62 1.42 17.53
N SER A 47 -6.40 2.05 18.41
CA SER A 47 -7.77 2.55 18.10
C SER A 47 -7.85 4.06 17.88
N ALA A 48 -6.71 4.74 17.96
CA ALA A 48 -6.56 6.16 17.68
C ALA A 48 -5.09 6.48 17.37
N ASN A 49 -4.79 7.76 17.16
CA ASN A 49 -3.41 8.24 17.10
C ASN A 49 -2.73 8.08 18.46
N VAL A 50 -1.67 7.27 18.51
CA VAL A 50 -0.98 6.87 19.73
C VAL A 50 0.50 7.14 19.63
N THR A 51 1.05 7.71 20.70
CA THR A 51 2.48 7.76 20.98
C THR A 51 2.79 7.04 22.29
N LEU A 52 3.69 6.05 22.22
CA LEU A 52 4.31 5.40 23.37
C LEU A 52 5.67 6.05 23.62
N THR A 53 5.95 6.41 24.86
CA THR A 53 7.22 7.02 25.26
C THR A 53 7.76 6.34 26.50
N THR A 54 9.04 5.99 26.48
CA THR A 54 9.78 5.57 27.68
C THR A 54 10.91 6.56 27.98
N THR A 55 11.57 6.42 29.14
CA THR A 55 12.86 7.07 29.41
C THR A 55 13.94 6.00 29.36
N ASP A 56 14.58 5.85 28.20
CA ASP A 56 15.71 4.93 28.02
C ASP A 56 15.38 3.48 28.42
N SER A 57 14.14 3.05 28.16
CA SER A 57 13.62 1.75 28.61
C SER A 57 12.88 1.02 27.49
N ASN A 58 12.88 -0.30 27.56
CA ASN A 58 12.38 -1.12 26.46
C ASN A 58 10.87 -1.03 26.26
N VAL A 59 10.44 -1.15 25.01
CA VAL A 59 9.05 -1.40 24.60
C VAL A 59 8.98 -2.76 23.92
N LEU A 60 8.14 -3.66 24.42
CA LEU A 60 7.98 -5.02 23.91
C LEU A 60 6.53 -5.32 23.57
N PHE A 61 6.28 -5.72 22.33
CA PHE A 61 5.05 -6.36 21.88
C PHE A 61 5.31 -7.83 21.56
N SER A 62 4.72 -8.73 22.35
CA SER A 62 4.91 -10.17 22.18
C SER A 62 3.91 -10.82 21.21
N SER A 63 2.84 -10.11 20.85
CA SER A 63 1.77 -10.59 19.99
C SER A 63 1.47 -9.60 18.85
N THR A 64 0.42 -9.86 18.09
CA THR A 64 0.01 -9.03 16.95
C THR A 64 -0.40 -7.62 17.37
N ILE A 65 -0.19 -6.68 16.47
CA ILE A 65 -0.69 -5.30 16.57
C ILE A 65 -1.59 -5.07 15.36
N ASN A 66 -2.79 -4.53 15.53
CA ASN A 66 -3.68 -4.14 14.43
C ASN A 66 -4.16 -2.70 14.63
N GLY A 67 -4.56 -2.05 13.54
CA GLY A 67 -5.36 -0.82 13.60
C GLY A 67 -6.83 -1.11 13.93
N SER A 68 -7.64 -0.06 13.94
CA SER A 68 -9.10 -0.16 14.09
C SER A 68 -9.87 0.13 12.79
N GLY A 69 -9.16 0.47 11.72
CA GLY A 69 -9.70 0.67 10.38
C GLY A 69 -9.91 2.14 10.01
N GLY A 70 -9.36 3.07 10.80
CA GLY A 70 -9.22 4.47 10.47
C GLY A 70 -7.76 4.86 10.25
N ASP A 71 -7.48 6.15 10.37
CA ASP A 71 -6.20 6.75 9.97
C ASP A 71 -5.15 6.68 11.10
N GLU A 72 -5.07 5.55 11.82
CA GLU A 72 -4.32 5.47 13.06
C GLU A 72 -2.81 5.60 12.85
N THR A 73 -2.22 6.61 13.48
CA THR A 73 -0.78 6.77 13.59
C THR A 73 -0.28 6.12 14.88
N PHE A 74 0.74 5.26 14.76
CA PHE A 74 1.37 4.59 15.90
C PHE A 74 2.85 4.96 15.98
N ALA A 75 3.18 5.75 17.00
CA ALA A 75 4.53 6.21 17.27
C ALA A 75 5.11 5.60 18.54
N ILE A 76 6.39 5.24 18.51
CA ILE A 76 7.14 4.76 19.69
C ILE A 76 8.44 5.54 19.82
N SER A 77 8.73 6.05 21.01
CA SER A 77 10.01 6.67 21.38
C SER A 77 10.58 6.03 22.64
N SER A 78 11.65 5.25 22.52
CA SER A 78 12.23 4.49 23.64
C SER A 78 13.53 5.08 24.19
N GLY A 79 14.03 6.18 23.63
CA GLY A 79 15.38 6.68 23.92
C GLY A 79 16.43 5.62 23.58
N SER A 80 17.31 5.31 24.53
CA SER A 80 18.30 4.23 24.44
C SER A 80 17.76 2.83 24.79
N GLY A 81 16.50 2.71 25.17
CA GLY A 81 15.84 1.40 25.32
C GLY A 81 15.53 0.77 23.96
N THR A 82 15.37 -0.55 23.92
CA THR A 82 15.04 -1.26 22.67
C THR A 82 13.53 -1.20 22.38
N VAL A 83 13.17 -1.35 21.10
CA VAL A 83 11.79 -1.65 20.69
C VAL A 83 11.76 -3.02 20.03
N THR A 84 10.82 -3.88 20.42
CA THR A 84 10.74 -5.26 19.89
C THR A 84 9.31 -5.60 19.49
N PHE A 85 9.16 -6.01 18.23
CA PHE A 85 7.94 -6.57 17.67
C PHE A 85 8.14 -8.06 17.39
N SER A 86 7.59 -8.91 18.25
CA SER A 86 7.74 -10.37 18.13
C SER A 86 6.77 -11.00 17.11
N ASN A 87 5.76 -10.26 16.65
CA ASN A 87 4.72 -10.77 15.74
C ASN A 87 4.34 -9.72 14.70
N THR A 88 3.45 -10.09 13.79
CA THR A 88 2.97 -9.26 12.68
C THR A 88 2.24 -8.01 13.17
N ILE A 89 2.51 -6.89 12.50
CA ILE A 89 1.73 -5.65 12.61
C ILE A 89 0.82 -5.56 11.38
N GLY A 90 -0.46 -5.28 11.57
CA GLY A 90 -1.44 -5.17 10.49
C GLY A 90 -1.92 -6.52 9.93
N ALA A 91 -1.93 -7.58 10.75
CA ALA A 91 -2.30 -8.93 10.31
C ALA A 91 -3.76 -9.07 9.85
N THR A 92 -4.66 -8.28 10.43
CA THR A 92 -6.11 -8.28 10.11
C THR A 92 -6.59 -6.90 9.70
N THR A 93 -6.15 -5.86 10.39
CA THR A 93 -6.43 -4.47 10.06
C THR A 93 -5.13 -3.71 10.15
N ALA A 94 -4.69 -3.14 9.03
CA ALA A 94 -3.47 -2.33 8.97
C ALA A 94 -3.59 -1.12 9.90
N ILE A 95 -2.47 -0.64 10.42
CA ILE A 95 -2.37 0.72 10.97
C ILE A 95 -2.01 1.68 9.84
N ASN A 96 -2.28 2.97 9.97
CA ASN A 96 -1.96 3.89 8.88
C ASN A 96 -0.48 4.23 8.79
N THR A 97 0.12 4.52 9.93
CA THR A 97 1.52 4.92 10.01
C THR A 97 2.18 4.29 11.21
N LEU A 98 3.39 3.76 10.99
CA LEU A 98 4.28 3.31 12.05
C LEU A 98 5.54 4.17 12.08
N THR A 99 5.81 4.83 13.20
CA THR A 99 7.06 5.55 13.43
C THR A 99 7.74 5.04 14.70
N VAL A 100 8.97 4.53 14.59
CA VAL A 100 9.71 3.99 15.72
C VAL A 100 11.05 4.71 15.85
N THR A 101 11.25 5.39 16.98
CA THR A 101 12.48 6.12 17.30
C THR A 101 13.17 5.47 18.50
N SER A 102 14.36 4.91 18.26
CA SER A 102 15.11 4.16 19.26
C SER A 102 16.59 4.17 18.93
N THR A 103 17.45 4.60 19.86
CA THR A 103 18.90 4.45 19.71
C THR A 103 19.41 3.12 20.25
N GLY A 104 18.61 2.43 21.08
CA GLY A 104 18.93 1.11 21.64
C GLY A 104 18.79 -0.05 20.66
N GLY A 105 18.08 0.17 19.55
CA GLY A 105 17.79 -0.83 18.53
C GLY A 105 16.32 -1.14 18.40
N ILE A 106 15.95 -1.58 17.20
CA ILE A 106 14.59 -1.95 16.80
C ILE A 106 14.63 -3.36 16.24
N TYR A 107 13.83 -4.27 16.79
CA TYR A 107 13.83 -5.68 16.42
C TYR A 107 12.49 -6.06 15.78
N VAL A 108 12.54 -6.57 14.55
CA VAL A 108 11.36 -6.94 13.76
C VAL A 108 11.43 -8.42 13.41
N ALA A 109 10.48 -9.20 13.91
CA ALA A 109 10.45 -10.64 13.71
C ALA A 109 9.56 -11.10 12.55
N ASN A 110 8.63 -10.25 12.10
CA ASN A 110 7.55 -10.62 11.18
C ASN A 110 7.12 -9.40 10.32
N ASN A 111 6.16 -9.64 9.44
CA ASN A 111 5.63 -8.65 8.51
C ASN A 111 5.03 -7.42 9.22
N ILE A 112 5.11 -6.28 8.55
CA ILE A 112 4.46 -5.03 8.95
C ILE A 112 3.62 -4.57 7.78
N THR A 113 2.34 -4.35 8.02
CA THR A 113 1.41 -3.83 7.03
C THR A 113 0.84 -2.51 7.53
N THR A 114 1.09 -1.48 6.74
CA THR A 114 0.49 -0.16 6.86
C THR A 114 -0.31 0.16 5.60
N ASP A 115 -1.42 0.88 5.74
CA ASP A 115 -2.27 1.28 4.61
C ASP A 115 -2.68 2.73 4.77
N ASP A 116 -2.81 3.48 3.68
CA ASP A 116 -3.21 4.88 3.78
C ASP A 116 -4.73 5.01 3.98
N ALA A 117 -5.13 6.09 4.64
CA ALA A 117 -6.49 6.53 4.76
C ALA A 117 -7.12 6.62 3.37
N LEU A 118 -8.24 5.91 3.19
CA LEU A 118 -8.94 5.91 1.92
C LEU A 118 -9.51 7.31 1.64
N SER A 119 -8.98 7.95 0.60
CA SER A 119 -9.53 9.16 0.01
C SER A 119 -10.67 8.82 -0.93
N ASP A 120 -11.64 9.71 -1.05
CA ASP A 120 -12.79 9.53 -1.95
C ASP A 120 -12.35 9.48 -3.42
N GLY A 121 -12.96 8.56 -4.19
CA GLY A 121 -12.76 8.45 -5.63
C GLY A 121 -11.56 7.63 -6.11
N LEU A 122 -11.41 7.49 -7.42
CA LEU A 122 -10.28 6.79 -8.05
C LEU A 122 -9.06 7.70 -8.25
N TYR A 123 -7.88 7.09 -8.37
CA TYR A 123 -6.65 7.73 -8.83
C TYR A 123 -6.40 7.41 -10.30
N TYR A 124 -5.94 8.37 -11.10
CA TYR A 124 -5.60 8.14 -12.51
C TYR A 124 -4.12 8.37 -12.80
N ILE A 125 -3.64 7.66 -13.81
CA ILE A 125 -2.42 8.02 -14.55
C ILE A 125 -2.74 8.10 -16.04
N LEU A 126 -2.00 8.96 -16.73
CA LEU A 126 -2.15 9.24 -18.14
C LEU A 126 -0.78 9.22 -18.83
N PHE A 127 -0.68 8.41 -19.87
CA PHE A 127 0.41 8.45 -20.85
C PHE A 127 -0.13 9.04 -22.15
N ASN A 128 0.23 10.28 -22.45
CA ASN A 128 -0.23 11.04 -23.62
C ASN A 128 0.89 11.17 -24.66
N GLY A 129 0.54 11.10 -25.95
CA GLY A 129 1.50 11.13 -27.07
C GLY A 129 2.53 9.98 -27.04
N SER A 130 2.26 8.99 -26.21
CA SER A 130 3.04 7.79 -26.01
C SER A 130 2.28 6.67 -26.73
N SER A 131 2.98 5.71 -27.35
CA SER A 131 2.38 4.63 -28.15
C SER A 131 1.14 3.99 -27.51
N TYR A 132 0.23 3.44 -28.31
CA TYR A 132 -0.86 2.60 -27.79
C TYR A 132 -0.31 1.45 -26.94
N PHE A 133 -0.91 1.20 -25.76
CA PHE A 133 -0.43 0.16 -24.83
C PHE A 133 -0.57 -1.25 -25.39
N GLY A 134 -1.45 -1.48 -26.36
CA GLY A 134 -1.54 -2.78 -27.06
C GLY A 134 -1.82 -3.95 -26.13
N ASP A 135 -2.69 -3.75 -25.13
CA ASP A 135 -2.99 -4.73 -24.08
C ASP A 135 -1.79 -5.12 -23.20
N ASN A 136 -0.65 -4.42 -23.33
CA ASN A 136 0.54 -4.67 -22.55
C ASN A 136 0.50 -3.93 -21.20
N LEU A 137 0.23 -4.67 -20.12
CA LEU A 137 0.12 -4.07 -18.79
C LEU A 137 1.43 -3.47 -18.25
N THR A 138 2.61 -3.95 -18.69
CA THR A 138 3.89 -3.39 -18.22
C THR A 138 4.11 -1.97 -18.74
N TYR A 139 3.35 -1.54 -19.74
CA TYR A 139 3.38 -0.18 -20.28
C TYR A 139 3.14 0.88 -19.19
N PHE A 140 2.27 0.56 -18.22
CA PHE A 140 1.90 1.47 -17.13
C PHE A 140 2.92 1.55 -15.99
N ASN A 141 4.07 0.87 -16.10
CA ASN A 141 5.19 0.97 -15.16
C ASN A 141 6.09 2.18 -15.44
N GLY A 142 5.92 2.86 -16.58
CA GLY A 142 6.68 4.06 -16.93
C GLY A 142 6.29 5.29 -16.12
N THR A 143 6.97 6.41 -16.37
CA THR A 143 6.61 7.72 -15.79
C THR A 143 5.44 8.31 -16.57
N PRO A 144 4.26 8.54 -15.95
CA PRO A 144 3.11 9.10 -16.64
C PRO A 144 3.31 10.59 -16.97
N ASN A 145 2.67 11.07 -18.03
CA ASN A 145 2.61 12.50 -18.37
C ASN A 145 1.78 13.29 -17.35
N SER A 146 0.75 12.67 -16.79
CA SER A 146 -0.09 13.25 -15.74
C SER A 146 -0.60 12.17 -14.81
N SER A 147 -0.84 12.53 -13.55
CA SER A 147 -1.48 11.66 -12.58
C SER A 147 -2.12 12.47 -11.45
N GLY A 148 -3.09 11.88 -10.74
CA GLY A 148 -3.72 12.53 -9.60
C GLY A 148 -5.02 11.85 -9.20
N ALA A 149 -5.69 12.43 -8.20
CA ALA A 149 -7.08 12.09 -7.91
C ALA A 149 -7.94 12.36 -9.16
N TRP A 150 -8.80 11.41 -9.51
CA TRP A 150 -9.68 11.53 -10.66
C TRP A 150 -10.76 12.57 -10.36
N PRO A 151 -10.85 13.67 -11.12
CA PRO A 151 -11.69 14.81 -10.75
C PRO A 151 -13.15 14.65 -11.20
N TYR A 152 -13.48 13.59 -11.93
CA TYR A 152 -14.80 13.41 -12.53
C TYR A 152 -15.55 12.24 -11.89
N SER A 153 -16.84 12.43 -11.63
CA SER A 153 -17.69 11.39 -11.04
C SER A 153 -17.92 10.19 -11.95
N THR A 154 -17.45 10.23 -13.20
CA THR A 154 -17.56 9.18 -14.22
C THR A 154 -16.18 8.85 -14.77
N ILE A 155 -15.95 7.62 -15.24
CA ILE A 155 -14.93 7.38 -16.26
C ILE A 155 -15.66 7.48 -17.60
N ASN A 156 -15.58 8.65 -18.25
CA ASN A 156 -16.18 8.89 -19.56
C ASN A 156 -15.22 9.70 -20.44
N VAL A 157 -14.42 9.03 -21.26
CA VAL A 157 -13.46 9.63 -22.19
C VAL A 157 -14.01 9.61 -23.63
N GLN A 158 -15.28 9.91 -23.83
CA GLN A 158 -15.87 10.06 -25.17
C GLN A 158 -15.55 11.42 -25.78
N ASP A 159 -15.03 11.45 -27.01
CA ASP A 159 -14.94 12.65 -27.88
C ASP A 159 -14.53 13.92 -27.10
N ASN A 160 -13.43 13.82 -26.35
CA ASN A 160 -12.84 14.90 -25.54
C ASN A 160 -13.66 15.40 -24.33
N SER A 161 -14.77 14.74 -23.96
CA SER A 161 -15.65 15.19 -22.86
C SER A 161 -15.01 15.20 -21.47
N GLN A 162 -14.11 14.25 -21.15
CA GLN A 162 -13.34 14.22 -19.89
C GLN A 162 -11.88 13.81 -20.11
N ILE A 163 -11.23 14.45 -21.07
CA ILE A 163 -9.78 14.32 -21.26
C ILE A 163 -9.08 15.38 -20.41
N ILE A 164 -8.16 14.97 -19.53
CA ILE A 164 -7.40 15.92 -18.69
C ILE A 164 -6.30 16.61 -19.51
N THR A 165 -5.61 15.88 -20.38
CA THR A 165 -4.67 16.39 -21.41
C THR A 165 -4.44 15.32 -22.48
N GLY A 166 -4.98 15.45 -23.70
CA GLY A 166 -4.90 14.36 -24.69
C GLY A 166 -5.70 14.60 -25.95
N ASP A 167 -5.22 15.50 -26.79
CA ASP A 167 -5.62 15.64 -28.20
C ASP A 167 -4.60 14.95 -29.15
N ALA A 168 -3.72 14.11 -28.61
CA ALA A 168 -2.79 13.31 -29.40
C ALA A 168 -3.50 12.05 -29.93
N GLU A 169 -3.08 11.58 -31.11
CA GLU A 169 -3.64 10.37 -31.72
C GLU A 169 -3.40 9.10 -30.88
N TYR A 170 -2.48 9.11 -29.91
CA TYR A 170 -2.23 7.99 -29.00
C TYR A 170 -2.24 8.45 -27.55
N PHE A 171 -3.07 7.81 -26.72
CA PHE A 171 -3.03 8.01 -25.28
C PHE A 171 -3.57 6.80 -24.52
N ASN A 172 -3.15 6.68 -23.26
CA ASN A 172 -3.48 5.54 -22.41
C ASN A 172 -3.81 6.02 -20.99
N TYR A 173 -4.92 5.55 -20.44
CA TYR A 173 -5.33 5.81 -19.07
C TYR A 173 -5.29 4.53 -18.24
N ARG A 174 -4.94 4.71 -16.97
CA ARG A 174 -5.27 3.73 -15.93
C ARG A 174 -5.95 4.45 -14.78
N TRP A 175 -7.09 3.93 -14.36
CA TRP A 175 -7.75 4.31 -13.11
C TRP A 175 -7.56 3.20 -12.10
N SER A 176 -7.16 3.55 -10.88
CA SER A 176 -6.87 2.60 -9.82
C SER A 176 -7.35 3.13 -8.48
N GLY A 177 -7.79 2.24 -7.61
CA GLY A 177 -8.32 2.55 -6.30
C GLY A 177 -8.93 1.30 -5.69
N TYR A 178 -9.89 1.45 -4.81
CA TYR A 178 -10.65 0.34 -4.24
C TYR A 178 -12.10 0.43 -4.66
N PHE A 179 -12.73 -0.72 -4.69
CA PHE A 179 -14.17 -0.89 -4.75
C PHE A 179 -14.65 -1.55 -3.45
N THR A 180 -15.53 -0.86 -2.72
CA THR A 180 -16.11 -1.33 -1.46
C THR A 180 -17.62 -1.53 -1.66
N PRO A 181 -18.09 -2.73 -2.02
CA PRO A 181 -19.51 -2.97 -2.25
C PRO A 181 -20.32 -2.71 -0.97
N ASN A 182 -21.49 -2.10 -1.14
CA ASN A 182 -22.46 -1.92 -0.05
C ASN A 182 -23.41 -3.12 0.13
N GLN A 183 -23.35 -4.11 -0.77
CA GLN A 183 -24.21 -5.29 -0.78
C GLN A 183 -23.40 -6.53 -1.14
N THR A 184 -23.66 -7.63 -0.43
CA THR A 184 -23.09 -8.95 -0.73
C THR A 184 -23.83 -9.57 -1.89
N GLY A 185 -23.11 -10.12 -2.86
CA GLY A 185 -23.68 -10.80 -4.02
C GLY A 185 -22.91 -10.52 -5.31
N THR A 186 -23.56 -10.75 -6.44
CA THR A 186 -22.98 -10.54 -7.77
C THR A 186 -23.05 -9.09 -8.18
N TRP A 187 -21.88 -8.50 -8.41
CA TRP A 187 -21.71 -7.19 -9.02
C TRP A 187 -21.32 -7.36 -10.50
N TYR A 188 -21.90 -6.54 -11.34
CA TYR A 188 -21.64 -6.50 -12.78
C TYR A 188 -20.86 -5.25 -13.13
N PHE A 189 -19.90 -5.40 -14.02
CA PHE A 189 -19.06 -4.33 -14.54
C PHE A 189 -19.11 -4.35 -16.05
N ARG A 190 -19.05 -3.17 -16.68
CA ARG A 190 -19.12 -3.03 -18.12
C ARG A 190 -18.26 -1.87 -18.58
N THR A 191 -17.66 -2.02 -19.75
CA THR A 191 -17.03 -0.93 -20.49
C THR A 191 -17.65 -0.82 -21.88
N THR A 192 -17.75 0.39 -22.38
CA THR A 192 -17.87 0.67 -23.82
C THR A 192 -16.57 1.37 -24.21
N SER A 193 -15.77 0.79 -25.10
CA SER A 193 -14.53 1.40 -25.54
C SER A 193 -14.25 1.29 -27.03
N ASP A 194 -13.45 2.24 -27.49
CA ASP A 194 -12.78 2.35 -28.80
C ASP A 194 -11.47 3.06 -28.46
N ASP A 195 -10.29 2.43 -28.49
CA ASP A 195 -10.02 1.00 -28.76
C ASP A 195 -10.19 0.11 -27.50
N SER A 196 -9.10 -0.26 -26.83
CA SER A 196 -9.10 -1.34 -25.84
C SER A 196 -9.38 -0.86 -24.42
N SER A 197 -10.17 -1.63 -23.66
CA SER A 197 -10.31 -1.46 -22.21
C SER A 197 -10.34 -2.77 -21.43
N LEU A 198 -9.84 -2.71 -20.19
CA LEU A 198 -9.77 -3.85 -19.27
C LEU A 198 -10.21 -3.41 -17.88
N VAL A 199 -10.98 -4.25 -17.17
CA VAL A 199 -11.33 -4.01 -15.75
C VAL A 199 -10.94 -5.21 -14.90
N TYR A 200 -10.20 -4.93 -13.84
CA TYR A 200 -9.67 -5.88 -12.89
C TYR A 200 -10.18 -5.60 -11.48
N ILE A 201 -10.53 -6.66 -10.75
CA ILE A 201 -10.91 -6.59 -9.33
C ILE A 201 -10.14 -7.67 -8.57
N GLY A 202 -9.27 -7.24 -7.66
CA GLY A 202 -8.42 -8.15 -6.89
C GLY A 202 -9.12 -8.74 -5.66
N SER A 203 -8.34 -9.37 -4.79
CA SER A 203 -8.83 -9.99 -3.57
C SER A 203 -9.06 -8.96 -2.46
N ALA A 204 -10.06 -9.19 -1.61
CA ALA A 204 -10.33 -8.34 -0.45
C ALA A 204 -9.09 -8.16 0.43
N GLY A 205 -8.86 -6.94 0.91
CA GLY A 205 -7.75 -6.61 1.82
C GLY A 205 -6.36 -6.58 1.16
N THR A 206 -6.28 -6.69 -0.16
CA THR A 206 -5.02 -6.48 -0.90
C THR A 206 -4.88 -5.02 -1.26
N SER A 207 -3.74 -4.39 -0.99
CA SER A 207 -3.51 -2.99 -1.37
C SER A 207 -3.47 -2.80 -2.90
N VAL A 208 -3.84 -1.61 -3.38
CA VAL A 208 -3.75 -1.25 -4.81
C VAL A 208 -2.32 -1.38 -5.30
N SER A 209 -1.33 -0.95 -4.51
CA SER A 209 0.09 -1.04 -4.86
C SER A 209 0.55 -2.49 -5.07
N SER A 210 0.29 -3.38 -4.10
CA SER A 210 0.62 -4.81 -4.20
C SER A 210 -0.07 -5.46 -5.40
N TYR A 211 -1.33 -5.10 -5.61
CA TYR A 211 -2.12 -5.62 -6.71
C TYR A 211 -1.61 -5.16 -8.08
N LEU A 212 -1.26 -3.88 -8.22
CA LEU A 212 -0.65 -3.34 -9.45
C LEU A 212 0.71 -3.98 -9.73
N SER A 213 1.56 -4.18 -8.73
CA SER A 213 2.85 -4.89 -8.89
C SER A 213 2.63 -6.31 -9.41
N THR A 214 1.61 -7.01 -8.93
CA THR A 214 1.25 -8.35 -9.42
C THR A 214 0.67 -8.30 -10.84
N LEU A 215 -0.20 -7.33 -11.13
CA LEU A 215 -0.82 -7.18 -12.44
C LEU A 215 0.21 -6.81 -13.52
N GLN A 216 1.10 -5.87 -13.25
CA GLN A 216 2.01 -5.26 -14.22
C GLN A 216 3.42 -5.87 -14.20
N ALA A 217 3.64 -6.94 -13.44
CA ALA A 217 4.85 -7.77 -13.52
C ALA A 217 4.97 -8.54 -14.84
N SER A 218 3.89 -8.64 -15.63
CA SER A 218 3.86 -9.32 -16.93
C SER A 218 3.05 -8.51 -17.93
N SER A 219 3.45 -8.56 -19.21
CA SER A 219 2.75 -7.92 -20.32
C SER A 219 1.44 -8.61 -20.70
N SER A 220 1.26 -9.89 -20.33
CA SER A 220 0.11 -10.69 -20.76
C SER A 220 -1.14 -10.42 -19.93
N ILE A 221 -2.29 -10.27 -20.58
CA ILE A 221 -3.62 -10.27 -19.94
C ILE A 221 -4.17 -11.69 -19.74
N THR A 222 -3.69 -12.66 -20.51
CA THR A 222 -4.14 -14.06 -20.47
C THR A 222 -3.85 -14.72 -19.13
N GLY A 223 -4.83 -15.45 -18.58
CA GLY A 223 -4.66 -16.24 -17.35
C GLY A 223 -4.83 -15.45 -16.05
N LYS A 224 -5.14 -14.14 -16.12
CA LYS A 224 -5.43 -13.33 -14.92
C LYS A 224 -6.85 -13.57 -14.44
N SER A 225 -7.00 -14.37 -13.39
CA SER A 225 -8.30 -14.72 -12.78
C SER A 225 -9.11 -13.52 -12.26
N THR A 226 -8.46 -12.37 -12.09
CA THR A 226 -9.07 -11.13 -11.60
C THR A 226 -9.51 -10.19 -12.71
N LEU A 227 -9.33 -10.55 -13.99
CA LEU A 227 -9.86 -9.83 -15.14
C LEU A 227 -11.38 -10.04 -15.21
N VAL A 228 -12.15 -9.00 -14.90
CA VAL A 228 -13.61 -9.05 -14.86
C VAL A 228 -14.21 -8.63 -16.19
N VAL A 229 -13.73 -7.54 -16.80
CA VAL A 229 -14.18 -7.09 -18.13
C VAL A 229 -12.99 -7.12 -19.07
N ASN A 230 -13.11 -7.88 -20.15
CA ASN A 230 -12.09 -7.98 -21.19
C ASN A 230 -12.60 -7.41 -22.52
N ASN A 231 -12.37 -6.12 -22.75
CA ASN A 231 -12.64 -5.46 -24.03
C ASN A 231 -11.31 -5.15 -24.74
N SER A 232 -10.43 -6.16 -24.82
CA SER A 232 -9.08 -6.01 -25.36
C SER A 232 -9.02 -5.94 -26.88
N GLY A 233 -7.94 -5.34 -27.40
CA GLY A 233 -7.62 -5.33 -28.82
C GLY A 233 -8.10 -4.07 -29.56
N LEU A 234 -7.66 -3.95 -30.81
CA LEU A 234 -8.08 -2.86 -31.69
C LEU A 234 -9.49 -3.12 -32.23
N HIS A 235 -10.39 -2.19 -31.99
CA HIS A 235 -11.78 -2.27 -32.43
C HIS A 235 -12.44 -0.90 -32.32
N GLY A 236 -13.44 -0.65 -33.17
CA GLY A 236 -14.34 0.49 -32.96
C GLY A 236 -15.18 0.34 -31.69
N ASP A 237 -16.08 1.29 -31.41
CA ASP A 237 -17.03 1.25 -30.28
C ASP A 237 -17.60 -0.16 -29.99
N ALA A 238 -17.06 -0.82 -28.95
CA ALA A 238 -17.48 -2.14 -28.50
C ALA A 238 -17.87 -2.10 -27.03
N THR A 239 -18.90 -2.86 -26.66
CA THR A 239 -19.36 -2.95 -25.27
C THR A 239 -19.19 -4.36 -24.75
N GLN A 240 -18.43 -4.51 -23.67
CA GLN A 240 -18.21 -5.79 -23.00
C GLN A 240 -18.59 -5.70 -21.51
N SER A 241 -19.07 -6.80 -20.96
CA SER A 241 -19.44 -6.90 -19.55
C SER A 241 -18.86 -8.15 -18.90
N GLY A 242 -18.79 -8.13 -17.58
CA GLY A 242 -18.45 -9.27 -16.74
C GLY A 242 -18.99 -9.08 -15.33
N SER A 243 -18.76 -10.07 -14.47
CA SER A 243 -19.31 -10.07 -13.12
C SER A 243 -18.42 -10.79 -12.13
N ILE A 244 -18.49 -10.39 -10.87
CA ILE A 244 -17.78 -11.00 -9.75
C ILE A 244 -18.67 -11.02 -8.51
N SER A 245 -18.52 -12.05 -7.67
CA SER A 245 -19.19 -12.13 -6.36
C SER A 245 -18.35 -11.43 -5.31
N LEU A 246 -18.95 -10.48 -4.58
CA LEU A 246 -18.27 -9.67 -3.57
C LEU A 246 -19.05 -9.65 -2.25
N THR A 247 -18.36 -9.34 -1.17
CA THR A 247 -18.90 -9.26 0.20
C THR A 247 -19.02 -7.80 0.61
N ALA A 248 -20.19 -7.39 1.10
CA ALA A 248 -20.43 -6.02 1.56
C ALA A 248 -19.38 -5.58 2.59
N GLY A 249 -18.91 -4.34 2.45
CA GLY A 249 -17.95 -3.71 3.36
C GLY A 249 -16.50 -4.23 3.24
N SER A 250 -16.25 -5.28 2.45
CA SER A 250 -14.89 -5.70 2.14
C SER A 250 -14.28 -4.76 1.10
N VAL A 251 -13.02 -4.38 1.27
CA VAL A 251 -12.32 -3.45 0.39
C VAL A 251 -11.53 -4.24 -0.66
N TYR A 252 -11.85 -4.08 -1.95
CA TYR A 252 -11.22 -4.81 -3.06
C TYR A 252 -10.43 -3.85 -3.95
N PRO A 253 -9.16 -4.13 -4.31
CA PRO A 253 -8.45 -3.24 -5.23
C PRO A 253 -9.09 -3.33 -6.63
N PHE A 254 -9.34 -2.17 -7.21
CA PHE A 254 -9.95 -1.95 -8.52
C PHE A 254 -8.93 -1.32 -9.46
N VAL A 255 -8.83 -1.84 -10.69
CA VAL A 255 -8.00 -1.23 -11.74
C VAL A 255 -8.72 -1.31 -13.08
N SER A 256 -8.84 -0.18 -13.77
CA SER A 256 -9.30 -0.08 -15.15
C SER A 256 -8.19 0.46 -16.04
N TYR A 257 -7.99 -0.16 -17.20
CA TYR A 257 -7.07 0.30 -18.24
C TYR A 257 -7.87 0.71 -19.48
N PHE A 258 -7.37 1.71 -20.20
CA PHE A 258 -7.87 2.14 -21.50
C PHE A 258 -6.71 2.60 -22.37
N GLY A 259 -6.78 2.34 -23.67
CA GLY A 259 -5.87 2.91 -24.64
C GLY A 259 -6.53 3.21 -25.96
N GLU A 260 -6.19 4.36 -26.51
CA GLU A 260 -6.60 4.84 -27.81
C GLU A 260 -5.47 4.66 -28.82
N ASN A 261 -5.80 4.07 -29.97
CA ASN A 261 -4.91 3.91 -31.12
C ASN A 261 -5.47 4.63 -32.34
N THR A 262 -5.35 5.96 -32.33
CA THR A 262 -5.75 6.89 -33.38
C THR A 262 -7.25 6.92 -33.65
N GLY A 263 -7.77 8.10 -34.02
CA GLY A 263 -9.18 8.24 -34.33
C GLY A 263 -9.95 8.92 -33.21
N GLY A 264 -11.20 8.49 -33.01
CA GLY A 264 -12.08 9.04 -31.99
C GLY A 264 -12.12 8.11 -30.79
N ALA A 265 -11.82 8.66 -29.62
CA ALA A 265 -11.77 7.87 -28.40
C ALA A 265 -13.15 7.71 -27.76
N THR A 266 -13.44 6.48 -27.34
CA THR A 266 -14.56 6.15 -26.46
C THR A 266 -14.04 5.33 -25.29
N MET A 267 -14.36 5.76 -24.07
CA MET A 267 -14.26 4.90 -22.89
C MET A 267 -15.33 5.30 -21.90
N VAL A 268 -16.28 4.41 -21.62
CA VAL A 268 -17.29 4.61 -20.57
C VAL A 268 -17.34 3.39 -19.67
N PHE A 269 -17.18 3.62 -18.38
CA PHE A 269 -17.29 2.60 -17.35
C PHE A 269 -18.68 2.58 -16.71
N TYR A 270 -19.10 1.37 -16.34
CA TYR A 270 -20.42 1.09 -15.80
C TYR A 270 -20.31 0.01 -14.72
N TYR A 271 -21.11 0.11 -13.65
CA TYR A 271 -21.24 -0.93 -12.63
C TYR A 271 -22.68 -1.08 -12.12
N SER A 272 -23.04 -2.24 -11.60
CA SER A 272 -24.37 -2.49 -11.01
C SER A 272 -24.39 -3.66 -10.04
N TYR A 273 -25.38 -3.66 -9.16
CA TYR A 273 -25.70 -4.78 -8.27
C TYR A 273 -26.98 -5.49 -8.72
N GLY A 274 -26.92 -6.83 -8.85
CA GLY A 274 -28.11 -7.68 -8.99
C GLY A 274 -28.98 -7.50 -10.25
N SER A 275 -28.64 -6.60 -11.16
CA SER A 275 -29.39 -6.35 -12.40
C SER A 275 -28.52 -5.71 -13.48
N ALA A 276 -28.97 -5.70 -14.73
CA ALA A 276 -28.31 -5.01 -15.84
C ALA A 276 -28.61 -3.49 -15.91
N SER A 277 -29.11 -2.89 -14.81
CA SER A 277 -29.30 -1.43 -14.71
C SER A 277 -28.01 -0.80 -14.18
N TYR A 278 -27.18 -0.33 -15.10
CA TYR A 278 -25.84 0.16 -14.79
C TYR A 278 -25.81 1.61 -14.30
N ASN A 279 -25.11 1.85 -13.19
CA ASN A 279 -24.63 3.17 -12.79
C ASN A 279 -23.38 3.53 -13.61
N GLN A 280 -23.27 4.82 -13.97
CA GLN A 280 -22.14 5.42 -14.69
C GLN A 280 -21.35 6.39 -13.82
N THR A 281 -21.96 6.88 -12.74
CA THR A 281 -21.43 7.92 -11.87
C THR A 281 -20.88 7.33 -10.58
N ASP A 282 -20.32 8.21 -9.76
CA ASP A 282 -19.85 7.95 -8.40
C ASP A 282 -18.55 7.14 -8.31
N VAL A 283 -17.68 7.29 -9.30
CA VAL A 283 -16.28 6.82 -9.22
C VAL A 283 -15.33 7.85 -8.59
N SER A 284 -15.82 9.06 -8.30
CA SER A 284 -15.08 10.14 -7.63
C SER A 284 -15.89 10.95 -6.61
N SER A 285 -17.04 10.42 -6.18
CA SER A 285 -17.96 11.11 -5.28
C SER A 285 -18.19 10.26 -4.03
N SER A 286 -18.57 10.96 -2.94
CA SER A 286 -18.79 10.46 -1.56
C SER A 286 -19.79 9.31 -1.37
N SER A 287 -20.20 8.64 -2.45
CA SER A 287 -20.88 7.35 -2.40
C SER A 287 -20.13 6.30 -1.55
N GLY A 288 -18.80 6.45 -1.41
CA GLY A 288 -17.94 5.56 -0.64
C GLY A 288 -17.70 4.19 -1.30
N LEU A 289 -18.24 3.95 -2.49
CA LEU A 289 -18.04 2.70 -3.23
C LEU A 289 -16.67 2.67 -3.89
N PHE A 290 -16.18 3.81 -4.38
CA PHE A 290 -14.86 3.93 -4.96
C PHE A 290 -14.01 4.88 -4.13
N THR A 291 -12.86 4.40 -3.71
CA THR A 291 -11.87 5.17 -2.95
C THR A 291 -10.49 4.94 -3.52
N ASN A 292 -9.50 5.69 -3.08
CA ASN A 292 -8.12 5.49 -3.43
C ASN A 292 -7.25 5.76 -2.22
N ASP A 293 -6.06 5.19 -2.24
CA ASP A 293 -5.03 5.41 -1.23
C ASP A 293 -3.97 6.43 -1.70
N GLN A 294 -3.98 6.84 -2.98
CA GLN A 294 -2.87 7.56 -3.60
C GLN A 294 -2.94 9.09 -3.50
N VAL A 295 -1.97 9.68 -2.79
CA VAL A 295 -1.48 11.05 -3.04
C VAL A 295 -0.17 10.97 -3.83
N SER A 296 -0.24 11.15 -5.15
CA SER A 296 0.91 11.42 -6.05
C SER A 296 1.84 10.26 -6.42
N GLY A 297 1.41 9.37 -7.33
CA GLY A 297 2.29 8.61 -8.26
C GLY A 297 3.34 7.68 -7.64
N SER A 298 3.29 7.48 -6.33
CA SER A 298 4.18 6.67 -5.52
C SER A 298 3.32 5.60 -4.91
N SER A 299 3.65 4.32 -5.08
CA SER A 299 2.88 3.18 -4.57
C SER A 299 2.32 3.43 -3.17
N SER A 300 1.06 3.86 -3.10
CA SER A 300 0.36 4.06 -1.84
C SER A 300 0.33 2.76 -1.05
N ALA A 301 0.92 2.89 0.11
CA ALA A 301 0.85 2.01 1.23
C ALA A 301 1.34 2.92 2.37
N GLY A 302 0.69 2.84 3.53
CA GLY A 302 0.99 3.69 4.67
C GLY A 302 2.47 3.74 5.02
N THR A 303 2.89 4.67 5.87
CA THR A 303 4.32 4.89 6.12
C THR A 303 4.86 4.01 7.25
N ILE A 304 6.05 3.44 7.04
CA ILE A 304 6.85 2.73 8.04
C ILE A 304 8.18 3.45 8.17
N THR A 305 8.45 4.05 9.32
CA THR A 305 9.68 4.81 9.56
C THR A 305 10.43 4.27 10.78
N PHE A 306 11.68 3.88 10.57
CA PHE A 306 12.60 3.48 11.63
C PHE A 306 13.70 4.52 11.81
N ASN A 307 13.61 5.30 12.89
CA ASN A 307 14.60 6.30 13.33
C ASN A 307 15.57 5.68 14.33
N GLY A 308 16.25 4.60 13.92
CA GLY A 308 17.10 3.80 14.80
C GLY A 308 17.69 2.59 14.09
N PRO A 309 18.75 1.96 14.64
CA PRO A 309 19.31 0.76 14.04
C PRO A 309 18.30 -0.39 14.11
N VAL A 310 18.02 -1.01 12.97
CA VAL A 310 17.07 -2.11 12.86
C VAL A 310 17.80 -3.44 12.75
N THR A 311 17.32 -4.46 13.46
CA THR A 311 17.70 -5.86 13.26
C THR A 311 16.47 -6.67 12.86
N LEU A 312 16.52 -7.34 11.72
CA LEU A 312 15.54 -8.36 11.39
C LEU A 312 15.87 -9.64 12.16
N THR A 313 14.90 -10.14 12.92
CA THR A 313 14.98 -11.42 13.63
C THR A 313 14.16 -12.52 12.96
N GLY A 314 13.49 -12.18 11.86
CA GLY A 314 12.84 -13.09 10.92
C GLY A 314 12.67 -12.41 9.55
N SER A 315 12.51 -13.20 8.49
CA SER A 315 12.20 -12.67 7.15
C SER A 315 10.92 -11.86 7.21
N SER A 316 10.97 -10.64 6.68
CA SER A 316 9.92 -9.64 6.90
C SER A 316 9.51 -9.00 5.58
N THR A 317 8.19 -8.94 5.37
CA THR A 317 7.57 -8.11 4.34
C THR A 317 7.03 -6.83 4.98
N MET A 318 7.52 -5.68 4.52
CA MET A 318 7.01 -4.36 4.83
C MET A 318 6.05 -3.95 3.71
N THR A 319 4.76 -3.92 4.00
CA THR A 319 3.73 -3.40 3.08
C THR A 319 3.46 -1.97 3.52
N GLY A 320 4.01 -1.02 2.79
CA GLY A 320 4.17 0.36 3.26
C GLY A 320 5.37 1.05 2.63
N ASN A 321 5.29 2.36 2.44
CA ASN A 321 6.48 3.17 2.12
C ASN A 321 7.43 3.11 3.32
N THR A 322 8.58 2.48 3.14
CA THR A 322 9.47 2.08 4.23
C THR A 322 10.75 2.89 4.22
N GLN A 323 11.04 3.55 5.33
CA GLN A 323 12.31 4.25 5.57
C GLN A 323 13.13 3.56 6.67
N PHE A 324 14.40 3.33 6.37
CA PHE A 324 15.44 3.00 7.36
C PHE A 324 16.41 4.18 7.47
N ALA A 325 16.18 5.06 8.45
CA ALA A 325 17.02 6.26 8.66
C ALA A 325 18.40 5.92 9.27
N SER A 326 18.64 4.65 9.62
CA SER A 326 19.88 4.15 10.19
C SER A 326 20.18 2.73 9.67
N THR A 327 21.21 2.08 10.21
CA THR A 327 21.66 0.77 9.73
C THR A 327 20.58 -0.29 9.84
N LEU A 328 20.50 -1.15 8.83
CA LEU A 328 19.67 -2.35 8.82
C LEU A 328 20.57 -3.59 8.87
N ALA A 329 20.48 -4.37 9.94
CA ALA A 329 21.09 -5.68 10.06
C ALA A 329 20.05 -6.76 9.71
N GLY A 330 20.27 -7.49 8.62
CA GLY A 330 19.35 -8.51 8.13
C GLY A 330 19.34 -9.80 8.94
N GLY A 331 20.41 -10.12 9.67
CA GLY A 331 20.49 -11.35 10.47
C GLY A 331 20.30 -12.64 9.66
N SER A 332 20.71 -12.62 8.38
CA SER A 332 20.46 -13.66 7.37
C SER A 332 18.98 -13.87 7.01
N ASN A 333 18.14 -12.85 7.23
CA ASN A 333 16.73 -12.85 6.86
C ASN A 333 16.50 -12.04 5.58
N ALA A 334 15.41 -12.35 4.87
CA ALA A 334 15.01 -11.60 3.69
C ALA A 334 14.21 -10.34 4.06
N LEU A 335 14.41 -9.26 3.30
CA LEU A 335 13.56 -8.07 3.33
C LEU A 335 12.76 -8.00 2.03
N THR A 336 11.45 -7.90 2.14
CA THR A 336 10.57 -7.50 1.03
C THR A 336 9.89 -6.19 1.37
N VAL A 337 9.90 -5.22 0.45
CA VAL A 337 9.16 -3.95 0.57
C VAL A 337 8.13 -3.90 -0.55
N THR A 338 6.86 -3.98 -0.17
CA THR A 338 5.72 -3.74 -1.06
C THR A 338 5.30 -2.28 -0.89
N GLY A 339 5.98 -1.41 -1.63
CA GLY A 339 5.97 0.05 -1.46
C GLY A 339 7.31 0.64 -1.90
N ASN A 340 7.50 1.93 -1.65
CA ASN A 340 8.80 2.58 -1.86
C ASN A 340 9.77 2.26 -0.72
N LEU A 341 11.06 2.14 -1.05
CA LEU A 341 12.15 2.02 -0.08
C LEU A 341 12.95 3.32 -0.04
N ASP A 342 13.21 3.81 1.16
CA ASP A 342 14.18 4.86 1.45
C ASP A 342 15.22 4.33 2.45
N LEU A 343 16.47 4.21 2.01
CA LEU A 343 17.54 3.56 2.75
C LEU A 343 18.70 4.54 2.99
N ASP A 344 18.64 5.28 4.09
CA ASP A 344 19.68 6.24 4.47
C ASP A 344 20.87 5.56 5.18
N GLY A 345 20.64 4.41 5.82
CA GLY A 345 21.66 3.63 6.50
C GLY A 345 22.00 2.31 5.80
N ALA A 346 23.24 1.85 5.95
CA ALA A 346 23.69 0.64 5.27
C ALA A 346 22.86 -0.59 5.66
N ALA A 347 22.46 -1.38 4.66
CA ALA A 347 21.79 -2.66 4.84
C ALA A 347 22.80 -3.80 4.68
N THR A 348 22.96 -4.63 5.71
CA THR A 348 23.99 -5.70 5.71
C THR A 348 23.43 -7.01 6.24
N GLY A 349 23.98 -8.14 5.77
CA GLY A 349 23.61 -9.46 6.27
C GLY A 349 22.16 -9.84 5.94
N LEU A 350 21.59 -9.30 4.86
CA LEU A 350 20.28 -9.72 4.35
C LEU A 350 20.43 -11.00 3.51
N ALA A 351 19.47 -11.91 3.59
CA ALA A 351 19.44 -13.07 2.68
C ALA A 351 19.11 -12.63 1.25
N SER A 352 18.14 -11.73 1.11
CA SER A 352 17.74 -11.11 -0.15
C SER A 352 17.01 -9.80 0.14
N THR A 353 16.90 -8.97 -0.88
CA THR A 353 16.10 -7.73 -0.86
C THR A 353 15.20 -7.71 -2.07
N SER A 354 13.92 -7.40 -1.89
CA SER A 354 12.97 -7.17 -2.99
C SER A 354 12.16 -5.91 -2.73
N VAL A 355 12.09 -4.98 -3.69
CA VAL A 355 11.33 -3.73 -3.59
C VAL A 355 10.42 -3.60 -4.82
N SER A 356 9.12 -3.44 -4.57
CA SER A 356 8.12 -3.33 -5.64
C SER A 356 7.94 -1.91 -6.18
N GLY A 357 8.16 -0.89 -5.34
CA GLY A 357 8.09 0.54 -5.68
C GLY A 357 9.45 1.14 -6.04
N THR A 358 9.56 2.47 -5.97
CA THR A 358 10.84 3.17 -6.17
C THR A 358 11.79 2.92 -5.00
N SER A 359 13.09 2.95 -5.27
CA SER A 359 14.12 2.82 -4.23
C SER A 359 15.04 4.03 -4.22
N ASN A 360 15.13 4.73 -3.09
CA ASN A 360 16.20 5.67 -2.80
C ASN A 360 17.26 4.98 -1.96
N LEU A 361 18.43 4.74 -2.52
CA LEU A 361 19.56 4.12 -1.85
C LEU A 361 20.58 5.22 -1.49
N GLY A 362 20.50 5.69 -0.25
CA GLY A 362 21.47 6.59 0.37
C GLY A 362 22.65 5.85 1.02
N ALA A 363 22.64 4.52 0.99
CA ALA A 363 23.69 3.68 1.54
C ALA A 363 23.84 2.33 0.82
N SER A 364 24.96 1.65 1.08
CA SER A 364 25.29 0.35 0.48
C SER A 364 24.39 -0.79 0.97
N VAL A 365 24.15 -1.77 0.09
CA VAL A 365 23.33 -2.96 0.37
C VAL A 365 24.16 -4.22 0.15
N THR A 366 24.29 -5.05 1.18
CA THR A 366 24.97 -6.34 1.13
C THR A 366 23.98 -7.47 1.44
N THR A 367 23.76 -8.33 0.45
CA THR A 367 22.96 -9.55 0.56
C THR A 367 23.81 -10.79 0.31
N THR A 368 23.34 -11.96 0.77
CA THR A 368 23.90 -13.24 0.32
C THR A 368 23.31 -13.68 -1.02
N GLY A 369 22.00 -13.48 -1.23
CA GLY A 369 21.29 -13.80 -2.46
C GLY A 369 20.87 -12.57 -3.25
N THR A 370 19.83 -12.73 -4.08
CA THR A 370 19.38 -11.74 -5.06
C THR A 370 18.89 -10.44 -4.42
N GLN A 371 19.21 -9.32 -5.08
CA GLN A 371 18.59 -8.01 -4.86
C GLN A 371 17.68 -7.70 -6.05
N THR A 372 16.41 -7.39 -5.79
CA THR A 372 15.42 -7.08 -6.82
C THR A 372 14.82 -5.71 -6.54
N TYR A 373 14.91 -4.81 -7.52
CA TYR A 373 14.31 -3.48 -7.47
C TYR A 373 13.51 -3.31 -8.76
N THR A 374 12.18 -3.33 -8.68
CA THR A 374 11.32 -3.31 -9.88
C THR A 374 10.99 -1.89 -10.33
N GLY A 375 10.87 -0.94 -9.39
CA GLY A 375 10.68 0.48 -9.68
C GLY A 375 12.00 1.22 -9.96
N ALA A 376 11.89 2.51 -10.22
CA ALA A 376 13.07 3.37 -10.44
C ALA A 376 13.98 3.37 -9.20
N VAL A 377 15.28 3.23 -9.42
CA VAL A 377 16.31 3.29 -8.38
C VAL A 377 17.06 4.62 -8.48
N THR A 378 17.08 5.38 -7.38
CA THR A 378 17.90 6.57 -7.19
C THR A 378 19.04 6.24 -6.23
N LEU A 379 20.28 6.55 -6.62
CA LEU A 379 21.44 6.49 -5.73
C LEU A 379 21.70 7.91 -5.23
N SER A 380 21.35 8.21 -3.98
CA SER A 380 21.50 9.54 -3.39
C SER A 380 22.85 9.74 -2.68
N ALA A 381 23.65 8.67 -2.58
CA ALA A 381 25.03 8.70 -2.12
C ALA A 381 25.87 7.60 -2.81
N ASP A 382 27.17 7.58 -2.53
CA ASP A 382 28.09 6.52 -3.00
C ASP A 382 27.62 5.15 -2.48
N THR A 383 27.07 4.35 -3.39
CA THR A 383 26.36 3.11 -3.07
C THR A 383 27.05 1.91 -3.71
N THR A 384 27.35 0.89 -2.91
CA THR A 384 27.79 -0.43 -3.39
C THR A 384 26.69 -1.45 -3.16
N LEU A 385 26.32 -2.20 -4.21
CA LEU A 385 25.42 -3.36 -4.12
C LEU A 385 26.27 -4.64 -4.18
N THR A 386 26.30 -5.39 -3.07
CA THR A 386 27.08 -6.62 -2.96
C THR A 386 26.15 -7.83 -2.81
N THR A 387 26.37 -8.85 -3.62
CA THR A 387 25.81 -10.21 -3.43
C THR A 387 26.96 -11.19 -3.21
N THR A 388 26.93 -12.01 -2.17
CA THR A 388 28.04 -12.95 -1.90
C THR A 388 27.90 -14.31 -2.58
N ASP A 389 26.69 -14.73 -2.97
CA ASP A 389 26.40 -16.05 -3.55
C ASP A 389 25.26 -15.98 -4.60
N SER A 390 25.49 -15.32 -5.74
CA SER A 390 24.51 -15.19 -6.85
C SER A 390 24.46 -16.39 -7.79
#